data_AF-A0A1I7B5K5-F1
#
_entry.id   AF-A0A1I7B5K5-F1
#
_cell.length_a   1.000
_cell.length_b   1.000
_cell.length_c   1.000
_cell.angle_alpha   90.00
_cell.angle_beta   90.00
_cell.angle_gamma   90.00
#
_symmetry.space_group_name_H-M   'P 1'
#
loop_
_entity.id
_entity.type
_entity.pdbx_description
1 polymer ?
#
loop_
_entity_poly.entity_id
_entity_poly.type
_entity_poly.pdbx_seq_one_letter_code
_entity_poly.pdbx_strand_id
1 'polypeptide(L)'
;MTHLYETAKNLCISAWKYGYKFSNSSIYNESSLNLVELSQEINVSLISGKKEAEQIELTKTKLSDFEVLLEKLMNVYPQQQQHIEELKSYVKELVQGLSLGAQVKAA
;
A
#
# COMPACT_ATOMS: atom_id res chain seq x y z
N MET A 1 2.41 12.48 12.03
CA MET A 1 2.67 12.88 10.63
C MET A 1 3.92 12.19 10.10
N THR A 2 5.11 12.40 10.66
CA THR A 2 6.38 11.78 10.19
C THR A 2 6.34 10.26 10.06
N HIS A 3 5.68 9.56 11.00
CA HIS A 3 5.57 8.10 10.97
C HIS A 3 4.75 7.57 9.77
N LEU A 4 3.60 8.18 9.45
CA LEU A 4 2.76 7.82 8.30
C LEU A 4 3.52 7.97 6.96
N TYR A 5 4.32 9.03 6.83
CA TYR A 5 5.15 9.24 5.64
C TYR A 5 6.23 8.18 5.49
N GLU A 6 6.89 7.81 6.59
CA GLU A 6 7.92 6.78 6.55
C GLU A 6 7.30 5.41 6.24
N THR A 7 6.14 5.07 6.80
CA THR A 7 5.40 3.84 6.48
C THR A 7 5.00 3.79 4.99
N ALA A 8 4.51 4.90 4.43
CA ALA A 8 4.12 4.96 3.00
C ALA A 8 5.33 4.79 2.07
N LYS A 9 6.45 5.41 2.43
CA LYS A 9 7.72 5.26 1.72
C LYS A 9 8.22 3.82 1.80
N ASN A 10 8.17 3.19 2.97
CA ASN A 10 8.58 1.80 3.16
C ASN A 10 7.69 0.82 2.39
N LEU A 11 6.38 1.08 2.32
CA LEU A 11 5.45 0.35 1.47
C LEU A 11 5.90 0.43 0.00
N CYS A 12 6.22 1.62 -0.50
CA CYS A 12 6.64 1.82 -1.88
C CYS A 12 7.98 1.14 -2.21
N ILE A 13 8.98 1.27 -1.35
CA ILE A 13 10.28 0.61 -1.52
C ILE A 13 10.11 -0.93 -1.52
N SER A 14 9.31 -1.45 -0.60
CA SER A 14 9.09 -2.89 -0.46
C SER A 14 8.28 -3.44 -1.63
N ALA A 15 7.25 -2.72 -2.08
CA ALA A 15 6.47 -3.08 -3.27
C ALA A 15 7.36 -3.16 -4.52
N TRP A 16 8.27 -2.20 -4.69
CA TRP A 16 9.24 -2.22 -5.80
C TRP A 16 10.19 -3.42 -5.68
N LYS A 17 10.77 -3.64 -4.49
CA LYS A 17 11.68 -4.77 -4.23
C LYS A 17 11.02 -6.13 -4.45
N TYR A 18 9.76 -6.28 -4.07
CA TYR A 18 9.03 -7.55 -4.13
C TYR A 18 8.32 -7.76 -5.46
N GLY A 19 7.95 -6.69 -6.17
CA GLY A 19 7.41 -6.75 -7.54
C GLY A 19 8.28 -7.59 -8.48
N TYR A 20 9.60 -7.41 -8.43
CA TYR A 20 10.55 -8.23 -9.21
C TYR A 20 10.58 -9.72 -8.81
N LYS A 21 10.19 -10.07 -7.58
CA LYS A 21 10.10 -11.47 -7.16
C LYS A 21 8.81 -12.13 -7.63
N PHE A 22 7.78 -11.33 -7.91
CA PHE A 22 6.49 -11.77 -8.45
C PHE A 22 6.45 -11.81 -9.99
N SER A 23 7.48 -11.28 -10.67
CA SER A 23 7.52 -11.19 -12.14
C SER A 23 8.08 -12.43 -12.85
N ASN A 24 8.44 -13.50 -12.12
CA ASN A 24 9.03 -14.71 -12.72
C ASN A 24 8.02 -15.65 -13.40
N SER A 25 6.75 -15.25 -13.56
CA SER A 25 5.78 -15.95 -14.40
C SER A 25 5.17 -14.98 -15.44
N SER A 26 5.13 -15.40 -16.71
CA SER A 26 4.72 -14.56 -17.84
C SER A 26 3.25 -14.12 -17.82
N ILE A 27 2.42 -14.70 -16.94
CA ILE A 27 0.97 -14.50 -16.89
C ILE A 27 0.57 -13.51 -15.77
N TYR A 28 1.45 -13.23 -14.79
CA TYR A 28 1.13 -12.39 -13.61
C TYR A 28 2.00 -11.12 -13.49
N ASN A 29 2.67 -10.72 -14.57
CA ASN A 29 3.42 -9.46 -14.66
C ASN A 29 2.53 -8.24 -14.30
N GLU A 30 1.27 -8.24 -14.71
CA GLU A 30 0.32 -7.14 -14.46
C GLU A 30 0.05 -6.95 -12.96
N SER A 31 -0.08 -8.02 -12.17
CA SER A 31 -0.26 -7.90 -10.72
C SER A 31 0.96 -7.31 -10.01
N SER A 32 2.16 -7.56 -10.55
CA SER A 32 3.41 -7.02 -10.03
C SER A 32 3.57 -5.54 -10.37
N LEU A 33 3.18 -5.14 -11.59
CA LEU A 33 3.13 -3.74 -12.01
C LEU A 33 2.10 -2.95 -11.19
N ASN A 34 0.88 -3.49 -11.04
CA ASN A 34 -0.18 -2.89 -10.24
C ASN A 34 0.23 -2.70 -8.77
N LEU A 35 1.05 -3.61 -8.22
CA LEU A 35 1.58 -3.49 -6.86
C LEU A 35 2.50 -2.26 -6.73
N VAL A 36 3.37 -2.06 -7.71
CA VAL A 36 4.29 -0.91 -7.71
C VAL A 36 3.51 0.38 -7.93
N GLU A 37 2.63 0.43 -8.92
CA GLU A 37 1.83 1.62 -9.26
C GLU A 37 0.95 2.06 -8.10
N LEU A 38 0.17 1.14 -7.49
CA LEU A 38 -0.67 1.49 -6.34
C LEU A 38 0.16 1.98 -5.15
N SER A 39 1.34 1.40 -4.91
CA SER A 39 2.21 1.85 -3.81
C SER A 39 2.71 3.29 -4.02
N GLN A 40 3.02 3.65 -5.27
CA GLN A 40 3.46 5.00 -5.63
C GLN A 40 2.32 5.99 -5.50
N GLU A 41 1.13 5.62 -5.96
CA GLU A 41 -0.05 6.46 -5.83
C GLU A 41 -0.40 6.75 -4.37
N ILE A 42 -0.35 5.75 -3.49
CA ILE A 42 -0.55 5.92 -2.04
C ILE A 42 0.50 6.88 -1.47
N ASN A 43 1.77 6.67 -1.82
CA ASN A 43 2.86 7.51 -1.34
C ASN A 43 2.70 8.98 -1.78
N VAL A 44 2.36 9.21 -3.06
CA VAL A 44 2.10 10.55 -3.60
C VAL A 44 0.88 11.19 -2.94
N SER A 45 -0.22 10.46 -2.80
CA SER A 45 -1.44 10.96 -2.14
C SER A 45 -1.15 11.45 -0.73
N LEU A 46 -0.36 10.69 0.05
CA LEU A 46 0.03 11.07 1.40
C LEU A 46 0.99 12.28 1.40
N ILE A 47 2.04 12.28 0.57
CA ILE A 47 3.07 13.34 0.50
C ILE A 47 2.52 14.67 -0.01
N SER A 48 1.59 14.65 -0.96
CA SER A 48 1.04 15.85 -1.61
C SER A 48 0.35 16.83 -0.66
N GLY A 49 0.13 16.45 0.61
CA GLY A 49 -0.23 17.38 1.68
C GLY A 49 -1.66 17.93 1.58
N LYS A 50 -2.42 17.56 0.55
CA LYS A 50 -3.85 17.86 0.43
C LYS A 50 -4.63 17.02 1.44
N LYS A 51 -4.65 17.49 2.69
CA LYS A 51 -5.39 16.88 3.81
C LYS A 51 -6.89 17.17 3.74
N GLU A 52 -7.44 17.10 2.54
CA GLU A 52 -8.87 17.20 2.27
C GLU A 52 -9.51 15.84 2.55
N ALA A 53 -10.73 15.85 3.09
CA ALA A 53 -11.43 14.61 3.44
C ALA A 53 -11.55 13.66 2.24
N GLU A 54 -11.78 14.21 1.04
CA GLU A 54 -11.86 13.46 -0.22
C GLU A 54 -10.56 12.73 -0.56
N GLN A 55 -9.39 13.35 -0.35
CA GLN A 55 -8.09 12.69 -0.58
C GLN A 55 -7.79 11.60 0.44
N ILE A 56 -8.23 11.78 1.69
CA ILE A 56 -8.11 10.74 2.71
C ILE A 56 -8.94 9.52 2.32
N GLU A 57 -10.19 9.73 1.90
CA GLU A 57 -11.06 8.64 1.44
C GLU A 57 -10.53 7.96 0.19
N LEU A 58 -10.04 8.73 -0.80
CA LEU A 58 -9.37 8.16 -1.97
C LEU A 58 -8.16 7.30 -1.58
N THR A 59 -7.35 7.77 -0.63
CA THR A 59 -6.18 7.02 -0.15
C THR A 59 -6.59 5.73 0.54
N LYS A 60 -7.68 5.74 1.32
CA LYS A 60 -8.24 4.52 1.93
C LYS A 60 -8.73 3.53 0.88
N THR A 61 -9.40 3.99 -0.17
CA THR A 61 -9.80 3.13 -1.30
C THR A 61 -8.59 2.46 -1.92
N LYS A 62 -7.53 3.21 -2.22
CA LYS A 62 -6.29 2.66 -2.78
C LYS A 62 -5.62 1.65 -1.86
N LEU A 63 -5.62 1.90 -0.54
CA LEU A 63 -5.12 0.93 0.45
C LEU A 63 -5.93 -0.36 0.46
N SER A 64 -7.26 -0.27 0.28
CA SER A 64 -8.13 -1.43 0.17
C SER A 64 -7.87 -2.23 -1.11
N ASP A 65 -7.71 -1.55 -2.25
CA ASP A 65 -7.35 -2.19 -3.52
C ASP A 65 -5.98 -2.88 -3.43
N PHE A 66 -5.03 -2.25 -2.75
CA PHE A 66 -3.71 -2.82 -2.46
C PHE A 66 -3.82 -4.11 -1.64
N GLU A 67 -4.63 -4.12 -0.58
CA GLU A 67 -4.88 -5.30 0.24
C GLU A 67 -5.48 -6.46 -0.57
N VAL A 68 -6.47 -6.18 -1.43
CA VAL A 68 -7.06 -7.19 -2.33
C VAL A 68 -6.01 -7.77 -3.28
N LEU A 69 -5.10 -6.94 -3.79
CA LEU A 69 -4.00 -7.40 -4.63
C LEU A 69 -3.02 -8.30 -3.84
N LEU A 70 -2.71 -7.97 -2.59
CA LEU A 70 -1.86 -8.80 -1.72
C LEU A 70 -2.49 -10.17 -1.46
N GLU A 71 -3.80 -10.26 -1.27
CA GLU A 71 -4.48 -11.56 -1.13
C GLU A 71 -4.39 -12.41 -2.40
N LYS A 72 -4.52 -11.78 -3.57
CA LYS A 72 -4.31 -12.48 -4.85
C LYS A 72 -2.88 -12.99 -4.98
N LEU A 73 -1.89 -12.15 -4.67
CA LEU A 73 -0.48 -12.54 -4.69
C LEU A 73 -0.16 -13.66 -3.70
N MET A 74 -0.84 -13.69 -2.53
CA MET A 74 -0.64 -14.75 -1.53
C MET A 74 -1.04 -16.12 -2.07
N ASN A 75 -2.16 -16.17 -2.78
CA ASN A 75 -2.67 -17.41 -3.37
C ASN A 75 -1.78 -17.92 -4.52
N VAL A 76 -1.16 -17.01 -5.28
CA VAL A 76 -0.32 -17.36 -6.43
C VAL A 76 1.12 -17.67 -6.01
N TYR A 77 1.64 -16.94 -5.02
CA TYR A 77 3.02 -17.01 -4.55
C TYR A 77 3.10 -17.31 -3.04
N PRO A 78 2.60 -18.48 -2.58
CA PRO A 78 2.63 -18.83 -1.16
C PRO A 78 4.07 -18.86 -0.59
N GLN A 79 5.07 -19.17 -1.42
CA GLN A 79 6.49 -19.11 -1.05
C GLN A 79 7.00 -17.70 -0.72
N GLN A 80 6.26 -16.66 -1.10
CA GLN A 80 6.56 -15.26 -0.82
C GLN A 80 5.72 -14.72 0.35
N GLN A 81 5.05 -15.58 1.12
CA GLN A 81 4.18 -15.19 2.23
C GLN A 81 4.81 -14.14 3.15
N GLN A 82 6.08 -14.30 3.52
CA GLN A 82 6.78 -13.35 4.38
C GLN A 82 6.77 -11.91 3.80
N HIS A 83 6.99 -11.76 2.50
CA HIS A 83 7.00 -10.44 1.83
C HIS A 83 5.61 -9.84 1.73
N ILE A 84 4.60 -10.68 1.53
CA ILE A 84 3.21 -10.24 1.43
C ILE A 84 2.71 -9.80 2.81
N GLU A 85 3.03 -10.53 3.88
CA GLU A 85 2.69 -10.14 5.26
C GLU A 85 3.39 -8.83 5.67
N GLU A 86 4.62 -8.60 5.25
CA GLU A 86 5.31 -7.31 5.47
C GLU A 86 4.56 -6.16 4.79
N LEU A 87 4.15 -6.32 3.53
CA LEU A 87 3.34 -5.32 2.83
C LEU A 87 1.98 -5.09 3.50
N LYS A 88 1.31 -6.15 3.96
CA LYS A 88 0.06 -6.06 4.73
C LYS A 88 0.25 -5.27 6.03
N SER A 89 1.38 -5.45 6.72
CA SER A 89 1.68 -4.67 7.94
C SER A 89 1.73 -3.17 7.66
N TYR A 90 2.40 -2.75 6.58
CA TYR A 90 2.44 -1.35 6.19
C TYR A 90 1.05 -0.80 5.84
N VAL A 91 0.24 -1.56 5.09
CA VAL A 91 -1.13 -1.14 4.76
C VAL A 91 -1.96 -0.94 6.03
N LYS A 92 -1.89 -1.88 6.98
CA LYS A 92 -2.62 -1.80 8.25
C LYS A 92 -2.21 -0.57 9.07
N GLU A 93 -0.91 -0.29 9.17
CA GLU A 93 -0.40 0.91 9.85
C GLU A 93 -0.90 2.20 9.20
N LEU A 94 -0.92 2.26 7.87
CA LEU A 94 -1.42 3.42 7.13
C LEU A 94 -2.92 3.65 7.35
N VAL A 95 -3.74 2.59 7.27
CA VAL A 95 -5.19 2.66 7.53
C VAL A 95 -5.47 3.14 8.96
N GLN A 96 -4.75 2.61 9.95
CA GLN A 96 -4.88 3.03 11.35
C GLN A 96 -4.49 4.49 11.54
N GLY A 97 -3.34 4.90 11.00
CA GLY A 97 -2.87 6.29 11.15
C GLY A 97 -3.78 7.30 10.42
N LEU A 98 -4.35 6.94 9.27
CA LEU A 98 -5.33 7.77 8.56
C LEU A 98 -6.65 7.91 9.35
N SER A 99 -7.09 6.82 10.00
CA SER A 99 -8.31 6.82 10.81
C SER A 99 -8.16 7.68 12.07
N LEU A 100 -7.02 7.60 12.74
CA LEU A 100 -6.71 8.44 13.91
C LEU A 100 -6.51 9.92 13.52
N GLY A 101 -5.86 10.18 12.38
CA GLY A 101 -5.68 11.55 11.87
C GLY A 101 -6.99 12.23 11.46
N ALA A 102 -7.98 11.47 11.01
CA ALA A 102 -9.32 11.97 10.69
C ALA A 102 -10.12 12.34 11.96
N GLN A 103 -9.98 11.57 13.04
CA GLN A 103 -10.67 11.82 14.31
C GLN A 103 -10.21 13.12 15.00
N VAL A 104 -8.91 13.44 14.95
CA VAL A 104 -8.35 14.65 15.58
C VAL A 104 -8.79 15.95 14.89
N LYS A 105 -9.21 15.90 13.62
CA LYS A 105 -9.72 17.08 12.89
C LYS A 105 -11.23 17.32 13.08
N ALA A 106 -11.97 16.35 13.60
CA ALA A 106 -13.42 16.42 13.78
C ALA A 106 -13.83 16.80 15.21
N ALA A 107 -12.87 16.97 16.13
CA ALA A 107 -13.04 17.42 17.51
C ALA A 107 -12.49 18.85 17.67
#